data_AF-T0ZC90-F1
#
_entry.id   AF-T0ZC90-F1
#
_cell.length_a   1.000
_cell.length_b   1.000
_cell.length_c   1.000
_cell.angle_alpha   90.00
_cell.angle_beta   90.00
_cell.angle_gamma   90.00
#
_symmetry.space_group_name_H-M   'P 1'
#
loop_
_entity.id
_entity.type
_entity.pdbx_description
1 polymer ?
#
loop_
_entity_poly.entity_id
_entity_poly.type
_entity_poly.pdbx_seq_one_letter_code
_entity_poly.pdbx_strand_id
1 'polypeptide(L)'
;MIDVMGAGESVHRIRLEGDRIAALTELDPVTREERRELQRLSIFPATHFLTVDEELRTILAAIERETEERVAELKAQEKIVEAQRLQGRTDYDLEMIRETGYCAGIENYSRYFSGRPAGEPPYTLLDFFPP
;
A
#
# COMPACT_ATOMS: atom_id res chain seq x y z
N MET A 1 18.91 -1.81 19.53
CA MET A 1 17.51 -1.92 20.01
C MET A 1 16.65 -1.16 19.01
N ILE A 2 15.52 -1.74 18.62
CA ILE A 2 14.62 -1.19 17.60
C ILE A 2 13.21 -1.22 18.18
N ASP A 3 12.51 -0.09 18.19
CA ASP A 3 11.11 -0.02 18.60
C ASP A 3 10.23 0.08 17.34
N VAL A 4 9.22 -0.80 17.25
CA VAL A 4 8.28 -0.87 16.13
C VAL A 4 6.86 -0.70 16.64
N MET A 5 6.09 0.17 16.01
CA MET A 5 4.65 0.29 16.21
C MET A 5 3.95 -0.22 14.95
N GLY A 6 3.19 -1.29 15.07
CA GLY A 6 2.36 -1.81 13.98
C GLY A 6 1.06 -1.00 13.84
N ALA A 7 0.12 -1.51 13.04
CA ALA A 7 -1.22 -0.92 12.91
C ALA A 7 -2.08 -1.00 14.20
N GLY A 8 -1.61 -1.66 15.25
CA GLY A 8 -2.27 -1.74 16.56
C GLY A 8 -1.72 -0.71 17.57
N GLU A 9 -2.39 -0.58 18.71
CA GLU A 9 -2.07 0.42 19.75
C GLU A 9 -0.83 0.10 20.61
N SER A 10 -0.08 -0.96 20.34
CA SER A 10 1.05 -1.41 21.18
C SER A 10 2.41 -1.23 20.49
N VAL A 11 3.39 -0.75 21.24
CA VAL A 11 4.79 -0.61 20.78
C VAL A 11 5.56 -1.87 21.14
N HIS A 12 6.34 -2.39 20.20
CA HIS A 12 7.13 -3.59 20.37
C HIS A 12 8.62 -3.27 20.29
N ARG A 13 9.37 -3.64 21.31
CA ARG A 13 10.81 -3.44 21.41
C ARG A 13 11.55 -4.72 21.06
N ILE A 14 12.46 -4.61 20.09
CA ILE A 14 13.34 -5.67 19.62
C ILE A 14 14.76 -5.34 20.11
N ARG A 15 15.28 -6.13 21.06
CA ARG A 15 16.66 -6.03 21.50
C ARG A 15 17.52 -6.95 20.66
N LEU A 16 18.59 -6.40 20.09
CA LEU A 16 19.54 -7.13 19.25
C LEU A 16 20.85 -7.31 20.00
N GLU A 17 21.48 -8.46 19.83
CA GLU A 17 22.86 -8.75 20.22
C GLU A 17 23.60 -9.23 18.97
N GLY A 18 24.37 -8.32 18.36
CA GLY A 18 24.92 -8.55 17.02
C GLY A 18 23.81 -8.72 15.99
N ASP A 19 23.78 -9.88 15.34
CA ASP A 19 22.81 -10.29 14.32
C ASP A 19 21.65 -11.13 14.89
N ARG A 20 21.59 -11.33 16.21
CA ARG A 20 20.56 -12.14 16.88
C ARG A 20 19.57 -11.29 17.64
N ILE A 21 18.32 -11.75 17.69
CA ILE A 21 17.30 -11.20 18.57
C ILE A 21 17.56 -11.74 19.97
N ALA A 22 17.83 -10.84 20.92
CA ALA A 22 18.08 -11.16 22.32
C ALA A 22 16.79 -11.16 23.15
N ALA A 23 15.86 -10.24 22.87
CA ALA A 23 14.58 -10.14 23.57
C ALA A 23 13.53 -9.41 22.72
N LEU A 24 12.26 -9.75 22.95
CA LEU A 24 11.10 -9.07 22.40
C LEU A 24 10.20 -8.64 23.56
N THR A 25 9.83 -7.36 23.61
CA THR A 25 9.03 -6.81 24.72
C THR A 25 7.91 -5.94 24.18
N GLU A 26 6.69 -6.12 24.70
CA GLU A 26 5.58 -5.20 24.47
C GLU A 26 5.64 -4.06 25.48
N LEU A 27 5.52 -2.83 24.99
CA LEU A 27 5.55 -1.60 25.78
C LEU A 27 4.18 -0.93 25.77
N ASP A 28 3.88 -0.23 26.87
CA ASP A 28 2.81 0.77 26.86
C ASP A 28 3.13 1.88 25.82
N PRO A 29 2.20 2.23 24.92
CA PRO A 29 2.46 3.21 23.87
C PRO A 29 2.74 4.63 24.39
N VAL A 30 2.19 4.96 25.58
CA VAL A 30 2.30 6.30 26.18
C VAL A 30 3.42 6.34 27.21
N THR A 31 3.38 5.45 28.22
CA THR A 31 4.35 5.48 29.33
C THR A 31 5.67 4.81 28.99
N ARG A 32 5.71 3.98 27.94
CA ARG A 32 6.86 3.16 27.53
C ARG A 32 7.31 2.12 28.57
N GLU A 33 6.47 1.84 29.56
CA GLU A 33 6.71 0.79 30.54
C GLU A 33 6.60 -0.58 29.89
N GLU A 34 7.46 -1.52 30.31
CA GLU A 34 7.45 -2.89 29.82
C GLU A 34 6.19 -3.62 30.35
N ARG A 35 5.32 -4.06 29.45
CA ARG A 35 4.08 -4.76 29.80
C ARG A 35 4.30 -6.27 29.90
N ARG A 36 4.96 -6.86 28.91
CA ARG A 36 5.27 -8.30 28.87
C ARG A 36 6.37 -8.63 27.88
N GLU A 37 7.04 -9.75 28.13
CA GLU A 37 7.99 -10.36 27.20
C GLU A 37 7.27 -11.28 26.19
N LEU A 38 7.76 -11.32 24.96
CA LEU A 38 7.17 -12.08 23.85
C LEU A 38 8.16 -13.13 23.35
N GLN A 39 7.67 -14.33 23.04
CA GLN A 39 8.48 -15.36 22.38
C GLN A 39 8.49 -15.24 20.85
N ARG A 40 7.45 -14.60 20.28
CA ARG A 40 7.29 -14.39 18.84
C ARG A 40 6.57 -13.08 18.60
N LEU A 41 7.00 -12.34 17.59
CA LEU A 41 6.36 -11.12 17.10
C LEU A 41 6.09 -11.27 15.60
N SER A 42 4.86 -11.02 15.18
CA SER A 42 4.48 -10.91 13.77
C SER A 42 4.25 -9.43 13.47
N ILE A 43 5.01 -8.88 12.51
CA ILE A 43 4.84 -7.50 12.05
C ILE A 43 4.17 -7.58 10.69
N PHE A 44 2.94 -7.06 10.62
CA PHE A 44 2.22 -6.93 9.36
C PHE A 44 2.59 -5.61 8.68
N PRO A 45 2.52 -5.56 7.34
CA PRO A 45 2.60 -4.32 6.57
C PRO A 45 1.75 -3.19 7.15
N ALA A 46 2.28 -1.96 7.11
CA ALA A 46 1.51 -0.77 7.44
C ALA A 46 0.44 -0.41 6.38
N THR A 47 0.54 -1.00 5.18
CA THR A 47 -0.38 -0.81 4.05
C THR A 47 -0.68 -2.14 3.36
N HIS A 48 -1.87 -2.23 2.77
CA HIS A 48 -2.31 -3.40 2.00
C HIS A 48 -1.79 -3.39 0.55
N PHE A 49 -1.24 -2.27 0.09
CA PHE A 49 -0.76 -2.06 -1.28
C PHE A 49 0.77 -2.02 -1.33
N LEU A 50 1.42 -3.07 -0.82
CA LEU A 50 2.87 -3.22 -0.93
C LEU A 50 3.22 -3.84 -2.28
N THR A 51 4.23 -3.28 -2.94
CA THR A 51 4.83 -3.85 -4.16
C THR A 51 6.33 -3.56 -4.16
N VAL A 52 7.14 -4.42 -4.74
CA VAL A 52 8.59 -4.18 -4.92
C VAL A 52 8.81 -3.15 -6.04
N ASP A 53 9.89 -2.35 -5.94
CA ASP A 53 10.14 -1.21 -6.85
C ASP A 53 10.12 -1.58 -8.35
N GLU A 54 10.62 -2.76 -8.72
CA GLU A 54 10.63 -3.23 -10.11
C GLU A 54 9.21 -3.51 -10.64
N GLU A 55 8.36 -4.09 -9.81
CA GLU A 55 6.95 -4.36 -10.14
C GLU A 55 6.14 -3.06 -10.18
N LEU A 56 6.46 -2.10 -9.30
CA LEU A 56 5.80 -0.81 -9.25
C LEU A 56 5.91 -0.05 -10.58
N ARG A 57 7.08 -0.03 -11.22
CA ARG A 57 7.27 0.63 -12.52
C ARG A 57 6.36 0.05 -13.60
N THR A 58 6.21 -1.27 -13.61
CA THR A 58 5.35 -1.97 -14.57
C THR A 58 3.87 -1.66 -14.32
N ILE A 59 3.47 -1.61 -13.05
CA ILE A 59 2.11 -1.23 -12.64
C ILE A 59 1.78 0.21 -13.07
N LEU A 60 2.66 1.17 -12.78
CA LEU A 60 2.45 2.58 -13.14
C LEU A 60 2.34 2.74 -14.65
N ALA A 61 3.21 2.10 -15.43
CA ALA A 61 3.15 2.13 -16.90
C ALA A 61 1.83 1.56 -17.44
N ALA A 62 1.27 0.52 -16.80
CA ALA A 62 -0.02 -0.04 -17.18
C ALA A 62 -1.19 0.93 -16.90
N ILE A 63 -1.11 1.71 -15.82
CA ILE A 63 -2.10 2.76 -15.48
C ILE A 63 -1.99 3.93 -16.44
N GLU A 64 -0.77 4.38 -16.76
CA GLU A 64 -0.51 5.45 -17.72
C GLU A 64 -1.11 5.10 -19.09
N ARG A 65 -0.89 3.88 -19.58
CA ARG A 65 -1.44 3.41 -20.84
C ARG A 65 -2.98 3.40 -20.88
N GLU A 66 -3.65 2.89 -19.84
CA GLU A 66 -5.14 2.91 -19.80
C GLU A 66 -5.66 4.35 -19.74
N THR A 67 -4.95 5.23 -19.02
CA THR A 67 -5.26 6.66 -18.97
C THR A 67 -5.18 7.30 -20.35
N GLU A 68 -4.11 7.04 -21.11
CA GLU A 68 -3.93 7.53 -22.48
C GLU A 68 -5.07 7.10 -23.40
N GLU A 69 -5.41 5.80 -23.38
CA GLU A 69 -6.51 5.23 -24.16
C GLU A 69 -7.85 5.90 -23.81
N ARG A 70 -8.14 6.05 -22.51
CA ARG A 70 -9.40 6.65 -22.05
C ARG A 70 -9.48 8.14 -22.33
N VAL A 71 -8.37 8.87 -22.21
CA VAL A 71 -8.29 10.29 -22.54
C VAL A 71 -8.52 10.50 -24.04
N ALA A 72 -7.95 9.64 -24.89
CA ALA A 72 -8.19 9.70 -26.33
C ALA A 72 -9.68 9.45 -26.67
N GLU A 73 -10.31 8.47 -26.03
CA GLU A 73 -11.73 8.18 -26.21
C GLU A 73 -12.63 9.36 -25.78
N LEU A 74 -12.35 9.97 -24.62
CA LEU A 74 -13.10 11.13 -24.14
C LEU A 74 -12.94 12.34 -25.06
N LYS A 75 -11.73 12.58 -25.56
CA LYS A 75 -11.47 13.65 -26.54
C LYS A 75 -12.22 13.40 -27.86
N ALA A 76 -12.28 12.16 -28.33
CA ALA A 76 -13.05 11.78 -29.53
C ALA A 76 -14.57 11.98 -29.34
N GLN A 77 -15.06 11.97 -28.10
CA GLN A 77 -16.44 12.27 -27.73
C GLN A 77 -16.70 13.77 -27.43
N GLU A 78 -15.74 14.66 -27.72
CA GLU A 78 -15.78 16.09 -27.38
C GLU A 78 -15.88 16.39 -25.87
N LYS A 79 -15.57 15.42 -25.01
CA LYS A 79 -15.58 15.53 -23.54
C LYS A 79 -14.23 16.02 -23.00
N ILE A 80 -13.87 17.25 -23.39
CA ILE A 80 -12.53 17.81 -23.14
C ILE A 80 -12.25 18.05 -21.66
N VAL A 81 -13.25 18.52 -20.89
CA VAL A 81 -13.09 18.81 -19.46
C VAL A 81 -12.92 17.51 -18.66
N GLU A 82 -13.68 16.48 -19.01
CA GLU A 82 -13.57 15.15 -18.40
C GLU A 82 -12.22 14.50 -18.70
N ALA A 83 -11.73 14.63 -19.93
CA ALA A 83 -10.41 14.15 -20.32
C ALA A 83 -9.30 14.84 -19.51
N GLN A 84 -9.35 16.18 -19.40
CA GLN A 84 -8.40 16.95 -18.59
C GLN A 84 -8.47 16.60 -17.10
N ARG A 85 -9.67 16.43 -16.56
CA ARG A 85 -9.88 16.04 -15.16
C ARG A 85 -9.32 14.65 -14.87
N LEU A 86 -9.55 13.69 -15.76
CA LEU A 86 -9.02 12.34 -15.64
C LEU A 86 -7.49 12.37 -15.66
N GLN A 87 -6.90 12.95 -16.71
CA GLN A 87 -5.46 13.03 -16.89
C GLN A 87 -4.78 13.70 -15.70
N GLY A 88 -5.20 14.91 -15.33
CA GLY A 88 -4.57 15.66 -14.24
C GLY A 88 -4.69 14.96 -12.88
N ARG A 89 -5.79 14.23 -12.63
CA ARG A 89 -5.93 13.46 -11.39
C ARG A 89 -5.00 12.25 -11.39
N THR A 90 -4.99 11.48 -12.46
CA THR A 90 -4.18 10.26 -12.54
C THR A 90 -2.69 10.58 -12.54
N ASP A 91 -2.25 11.63 -13.24
CA ASP A 91 -0.84 12.06 -13.23
C ASP A 91 -0.34 12.39 -11.81
N TYR A 92 -1.15 13.14 -11.04
CA TYR A 92 -0.84 13.47 -9.65
C TYR A 92 -0.80 12.23 -8.75
N ASP A 93 -1.78 11.33 -8.89
CA ASP A 93 -1.83 10.10 -8.09
C ASP A 93 -0.63 9.19 -8.39
N LEU A 94 -0.21 9.09 -9.66
CA LEU A 94 0.97 8.32 -10.08
C LEU A 94 2.28 8.92 -9.55
N GLU A 95 2.41 10.25 -9.53
CA GLU A 95 3.54 10.94 -8.90
C GLU A 95 3.61 10.64 -7.40
N MET A 96 2.49 10.75 -6.70
CA MET A 96 2.40 10.43 -5.27
C MET A 96 2.75 8.97 -4.97
N ILE A 97 2.25 8.03 -5.77
CA ILE A 97 2.61 6.60 -5.63
C ILE A 97 4.11 6.39 -5.86
N ARG A 98 4.70 7.06 -6.85
CA ARG A 98 6.13 6.92 -7.19
C ARG A 98 7.05 7.44 -6.08
N GLU A 99 6.68 8.56 -5.45
CA GLU A 99 7.50 9.20 -4.42
C GLU A 99 7.29 8.61 -3.02
N THR A 100 6.05 8.23 -2.69
CA THR A 100 5.68 7.86 -1.31
C THR A 100 5.17 6.43 -1.15
N GLY A 101 4.95 5.71 -2.26
CA GLY A 101 4.28 4.41 -2.26
C GLY A 101 2.77 4.49 -2.01
N TYR A 102 2.17 5.69 -1.99
CA TYR A 102 0.77 5.89 -1.63
C TYR A 102 0.13 7.10 -2.31
N CYS A 103 -1.18 7.05 -2.54
CA CYS A 103 -2.00 8.20 -2.91
C CYS A 103 -3.38 8.13 -2.25
N ALA A 104 -4.08 9.27 -2.19
CA ALA A 104 -5.46 9.30 -1.71
C ALA A 104 -6.37 8.64 -2.76
N GLY A 105 -7.03 7.54 -2.38
CA GLY A 105 -7.85 6.76 -3.30
C GLY A 105 -7.08 5.63 -3.99
N ILE A 106 -5.99 5.13 -3.40
CA ILE A 106 -5.16 4.05 -3.96
C ILE A 106 -5.97 2.78 -4.29
N GLU A 107 -7.10 2.56 -3.61
CA GLU A 107 -8.02 1.46 -3.86
C GLU A 107 -8.62 1.47 -5.28
N ASN A 108 -8.70 2.64 -5.92
CA ASN A 108 -9.16 2.76 -7.31
C ASN A 108 -8.19 2.12 -8.31
N TYR A 109 -6.93 1.93 -7.90
CA TYR A 109 -5.88 1.28 -8.69
C TYR A 109 -5.69 -0.19 -8.30
N SER A 110 -6.48 -0.71 -7.35
CA SER A 110 -6.31 -2.04 -6.76
C SER A 110 -6.17 -3.17 -7.78
N ARG A 111 -6.89 -3.11 -8.91
CA ARG A 111 -6.76 -4.06 -10.02
C ARG A 111 -5.31 -4.21 -10.49
N TYR A 112 -4.59 -3.11 -10.63
CA TYR A 112 -3.22 -3.12 -11.11
C TYR A 112 -2.25 -3.70 -10.09
N PHE A 113 -2.39 -3.29 -8.82
CA PHE A 113 -1.57 -3.79 -7.72
C PHE A 113 -1.77 -5.27 -7.42
N SER A 114 -2.94 -5.81 -7.76
CA SER A 114 -3.26 -7.25 -7.62
C SER A 114 -2.97 -8.06 -8.88
N GLY A 115 -2.52 -7.43 -9.98
CA GLY A 115 -2.22 -8.11 -11.24
C GLY A 115 -3.45 -8.71 -11.94
N ARG A 116 -4.65 -8.22 -11.64
CA ARG A 116 -5.89 -8.84 -12.14
C ARG A 116 -6.32 -8.33 -13.51
N PRO A 117 -6.90 -9.17 -14.37
CA PRO A 117 -7.58 -8.74 -15.59
C PRO A 117 -8.73 -7.75 -15.34
N ALA A 118 -9.06 -7.00 -16.39
CA ALA A 118 -10.24 -6.14 -16.39
C ALA A 118 -11.52 -6.95 -16.17
N GLY A 119 -12.41 -6.46 -15.30
CA GLY A 119 -13.70 -7.09 -14.99
C GLY A 119 -13.66 -8.12 -13.86
N GLU A 120 -12.49 -8.44 -13.31
CA GLU A 120 -12.39 -9.32 -12.15
C GLU A 120 -12.84 -8.61 -10.86
N PRO A 121 -13.63 -9.26 -9.97
CA PRO A 121 -14.10 -8.65 -8.73
C PRO A 121 -12.95 -8.27 -7.80
N PRO A 122 -13.06 -7.19 -7.00
CA PRO A 122 -12.06 -6.81 -5.99
C PRO A 122 -11.86 -7.90 -4.93
N TYR A 123 -10.65 -8.02 -4.36
CA TYR A 123 -10.48 -8.75 -3.12
C TYR A 123 -11.26 -8.02 -2.03
N THR A 124 -11.95 -8.81 -1.23
CA THR A 124 -12.81 -8.39 -0.14
C THR A 124 -12.26 -8.94 1.17
N LEU A 125 -12.84 -8.50 2.28
CA LEU A 125 -12.52 -9.06 3.60
C LEU A 125 -12.75 -10.58 3.65
N LEU A 126 -13.72 -11.11 2.88
CA LEU A 126 -14.04 -12.54 2.88
C LEU A 126 -12.89 -13.39 2.32
N ASP A 127 -12.09 -12.84 1.40
CA ASP A 127 -10.96 -13.55 0.80
C ASP A 127 -9.79 -13.77 1.77
N PHE A 128 -9.81 -13.12 2.95
CA PHE A 128 -8.82 -13.30 4.01
C PHE A 128 -9.17 -14.44 4.98
N PHE A 129 -10.38 -15.02 4.87
CA PHE A 129 -10.81 -16.13 5.72
C PHE A 129 -10.51 -17.48 5.06
N PRO A 130 -10.20 -18.53 5.85
CA PRO A 130 -10.10 -19.88 5.33
C PRO A 130 -11.45 -20.35 4.74
N PRO A 131 -11.43 -21.26 3.75
CA PRO A 131 -12.63 -21.77 3.09
C PRO A 131 -13.53 -22.59 4.03
#